data_AF-A0A1V4JZ21-F1
#
_entry.id   AF-A0A1V4JZ21-F1
#
_cell.length_a   1.000
_cell.length_b   1.000
_cell.length_c   1.000
_cell.angle_alpha   90.00
_cell.angle_beta   90.00
_cell.angle_gamma   90.00
#
_symmetry.space_group_name_H-M   'P 1'
#
loop_
_entity.id
_entity.type
_entity.pdbx_description
1 polymer ?
#
loop_
_entity_poly.entity_id
_entity_poly.type
_entity_poly.pdbx_seq_one_letter_code
_entity_poly.pdbx_strand_id
1 'polypeptide(L)' 'MKIDVTVPVTCLIKSGYADFKISFFVPFKHQDSPTQPTNLNVFIKERKAAAVFVQSFGGFASPEKYADEAKYWPES' A
#
# COMPACT_ATOMS: atom_id res chain seq x y z
N MET A 1 -8.00 21.73 2.32
CA MET A 1 -7.52 21.06 3.55
C MET A 1 -6.19 20.38 3.25
N LYS A 2 -5.21 20.48 4.16
CA LYS A 2 -3.91 19.82 4.01
C LYS A 2 -3.88 18.58 4.91
N ILE A 3 -3.40 17.46 4.39
CA ILE A 3 -3.23 16.20 5.12
C ILE A 3 -1.74 15.93 5.22
N ASP A 4 -1.29 15.55 6.42
CA ASP A 4 0.11 15.18 6.64
C ASP A 4 0.41 13.84 5.95
N VAL A 5 1.56 13.76 5.28
CA VAL A 5 2.00 12.51 4.64
C VAL A 5 2.37 11.51 5.74
N THR A 6 1.93 10.27 5.55
CA THR A 6 2.16 9.17 6.49
C THR A 6 3.12 8.15 5.92
N VAL A 7 3.74 7.37 6.80
CA VAL A 7 4.54 6.20 6.46
C VAL A 7 3.92 4.94 7.08
N PRO A 8 4.05 3.77 6.43
CA PRO A 8 4.63 3.53 5.10
C PRO A 8 3.65 3.82 3.95
N VAL A 9 4.19 4.01 2.74
CA VAL A 9 3.41 3.89 1.50
C VAL A 9 3.36 2.42 1.11
N THR A 10 2.17 1.91 0.75
CA THR A 10 2.01 0.50 0.38
C THR A 10 1.68 0.36 -1.10
N CYS A 11 2.23 -0.67 -1.74
CA CYS A 11 1.89 -1.08 -3.10
C CYS A 11 1.28 -2.48 -3.06
N LEU A 12 0.04 -2.62 -3.55
CA LEU A 12 -0.61 -3.92 -3.70
C LEU A 12 -0.47 -4.36 -5.16
N ILE A 13 0.20 -5.49 -5.36
CA ILE A 13 0.36 -6.17 -6.64
C ILE A 13 -0.55 -7.39 -6.64
N LYS A 14 -1.30 -7.61 -7.73
CA LYS A 14 -2.05 -8.85 -7.95
C LYS A 14 -1.32 -9.69 -8.97
N SER A 15 -0.92 -10.91 -8.60
CA SER A 15 -0.26 -11.83 -9.53
C SER A 15 -1.12 -12.06 -10.79
N GLY A 16 -0.48 -12.09 -11.96
CA GLY A 16 -1.14 -12.27 -13.26
C GLY A 16 -1.79 -11.00 -13.84
N TYR A 17 -1.78 -9.88 -13.13
CA TYR A 17 -2.29 -8.59 -13.62
C TYR A 17 -1.18 -7.53 -13.65
N ALA A 18 -1.19 -6.67 -14.66
CA ALA A 18 -0.32 -5.49 -14.71
C ALA A 18 -0.79 -4.37 -13.75
N ASP A 19 -1.94 -4.56 -13.10
CA ASP A 19 -2.55 -3.58 -12.22
C ASP A 19 -1.91 -3.58 -10.83
N PHE A 20 -1.45 -2.41 -10.40
CA PHE A 20 -0.98 -2.15 -9.05
C PHE A 20 -1.79 -1.04 -8.39
N LYS A 21 -1.92 -1.10 -7.06
CA LYS A 21 -2.56 -0.05 -6.27
C LYS A 21 -1.59 0.54 -5.26
N ILE A 22 -1.28 1.82 -5.42
CA ILE A 22 -0.52 2.59 -4.44
C ILE A 22 -1.51 3.12 -3.39
N SER A 23 -1.17 3.01 -2.11
CA SER A 23 -2.04 3.45 -1.02
C SER A 23 -1.24 4.18 0.05
N PHE A 24 -1.76 5.34 0.44
CA PHE A 24 -1.30 6.15 1.56
C PHE A 24 -2.23 5.93 2.75
N PHE A 25 -1.68 5.90 3.96
CA PHE A 25 -2.49 5.77 5.16
C PHE A 25 -3.12 7.12 5.52
N VAL A 26 -4.45 7.17 5.67
CA VAL A 26 -5.14 8.36 6.16
C VAL A 26 -4.89 8.48 7.67
N PRO A 27 -4.32 9.59 8.18
CA PRO A 27 -4.11 9.77 9.61
C PRO A 27 -5.40 9.59 10.43
N PHE A 28 -5.30 9.03 11.63
CA PHE A 28 -6.47 8.71 12.49
C PHE A 28 -7.44 9.89 12.66
N LYS A 29 -6.93 11.13 12.83
CA LYS A 29 -7.72 12.38 12.93
C LYS A 29 -8.66 12.65 11.74
N HIS A 30 -8.50 11.94 10.62
CA HIS A 30 -9.27 12.11 9.39
C HIS A 30 -9.98 10.82 8.96
N GLN A 31 -9.92 9.73 9.75
CA GLN A 31 -10.48 8.45 9.34
C GLN A 31 -12.01 8.38 9.44
N ASP A 32 -12.62 9.06 10.41
CA ASP A 32 -14.07 9.09 10.57
C ASP A 32 -14.78 9.85 9.43
N SER A 33 -14.09 10.82 8.82
CA SER A 33 -14.60 11.62 7.72
C SER A 33 -13.45 12.05 6.81
N PRO A 34 -12.93 11.14 5.96
CA PRO A 34 -11.84 11.44 5.07
C PRO A 34 -12.30 12.42 3.99
N THR A 35 -11.44 13.37 3.65
CA THR A 35 -11.75 14.35 2.60
C THR A 35 -11.86 13.67 1.25
N GLN A 36 -12.93 13.96 0.51
CA GLN A 36 -13.13 13.43 -0.83
C GLN A 36 -11.99 13.86 -1.78
N PRO A 37 -11.33 12.91 -2.47
CA PRO A 37 -10.34 13.23 -3.48
C PRO A 37 -10.95 14.00 -4.66
N THR A 38 -10.19 14.95 -5.22
CA THR A 38 -10.59 15.71 -6.43
C THR A 38 -10.17 15.04 -7.73
N ASN A 39 -9.16 14.16 -7.69
CA ASN A 39 -8.72 13.39 -8.85
C ASN A 39 -9.57 12.12 -8.99
N LEU A 40 -10.17 11.90 -10.16
CA LEU A 40 -11.06 10.76 -10.45
C LEU A 40 -10.36 9.40 -10.33
N ASN A 41 -9.04 9.35 -10.47
CA ASN A 41 -8.25 8.13 -10.33
C ASN A 41 -7.85 7.84 -8.87
N VAL A 42 -8.26 8.69 -7.92
CA VAL A 42 -7.97 8.55 -6.49
C VAL A 42 -9.29 8.31 -5.76
N PHE A 43 -9.30 7.27 -4.93
CA PHE A 43 -10.48 6.88 -4.15
C PHE A 43 -10.09 6.52 -2.73
N ILE A 44 -11.05 6.68 -1.81
CA ILE A 44 -10.89 6.22 -0.43
C ILE A 44 -11.11 4.71 -0.41
N LYS A 45 -10.16 3.99 0.19
CA LYS A 45 -10.22 2.53 0.33
C LYS A 45 -10.26 2.17 1.81
N GLU A 46 -11.35 1.53 2.22
CA GLU A 46 -11.39 0.84 3.50
C GLU A 46 -10.57 -0.45 3.42
N ARG A 47 -9.64 -0.64 4.35
CA ARG A 47 -8.78 -1.83 4.43
C ARG A 47 -9.21 -2.64 5.64
N LYS A 48 -9.74 -3.84 5.39
CA LYS A 48 -10.05 -4.80 6.46
C LYS A 48 -8.79 -5.17 7.23
N ALA A 49 -8.95 -5.46 8.51
CA ALA A 49 -7.89 -6.06 9.31
C ALA A 49 -7.40 -7.36 8.67
N ALA A 50 -6.08 -7.56 8.67
CA ALA A 50 -5.44 -8.73 8.11
C ALA A 50 -4.19 -9.06 8.92
N ALA A 51 -3.91 -10.35 9.08
CA ALA A 51 -2.60 -10.82 9.49
C ALA A 51 -1.73 -10.93 8.23
N VAL A 52 -0.59 -10.25 8.22
CA VAL A 52 0.36 -10.28 7.11
C VAL A 52 1.73 -10.63 7.64
N PHE A 53 2.48 -11.39 6.85
CA PHE A 53 3.89 -11.62 7.09
C PHE A 53 4.69 -10.45 6.50
N VAL A 54 5.70 -9.99 7.23
CA VAL A 54 6.49 -8.81 6.86
C VAL A 54 7.96 -9.18 6.87
N GLN A 55 8.64 -8.95 5.75
CA GLN A 55 10.08 -9.07 5.62
C GLN A 55 10.66 -7.72 5.19
N SER A 56 11.59 -7.19 5.99
CA SER A 56 12.34 -5.99 5.65
C SER A 56 13.61 -6.34 4.88
N PHE A 57 13.94 -5.54 3.88
CA PHE A 57 15.20 -5.63 3.15
C PHE A 57 15.87 -4.24 3.08
N GLY A 58 17.20 -4.21 2.92
CA GLY A 58 17.96 -2.99 2.75
C GLY A 58 18.10 -2.55 1.29
N GLY A 59 18.56 -1.32 1.07
CA GLY A 59 18.73 -0.73 -0.25
C GLY A 59 17.43 -0.14 -0.82
N PHE A 60 17.46 0.21 -2.10
CA PHE A 60 16.29 0.78 -2.78
C PHE A 60 15.31 -0.32 -3.19
N ALA A 61 14.03 -0.04 -3.00
CA ALA A 61 12.97 -0.91 -3.47
C ALA A 61 12.79 -0.78 -4.99
N SER A 62 12.80 -1.91 -5.70
CA SER A 62 12.47 -2.03 -7.13
C SER A 62 11.54 -3.23 -7.35
N PRO A 63 10.83 -3.30 -8.49
CA PRO A 63 10.01 -4.47 -8.82
C PRO A 63 10.78 -5.80 -8.75
N GLU A 64 12.02 -5.82 -9.25
CA GLU A 64 12.90 -6.99 -9.21
C GLU A 64 13.25 -7.35 -7.76
N LYS A 65 13.59 -6.35 -6.94
CA LYS A 65 13.91 -6.57 -5.53
C LYS A 65 12.72 -7.15 -4.76
N TYR A 66 11.51 -6.64 -4.99
CA TYR A 66 10.29 -7.20 -4.39
C TYR A 66 10.04 -8.64 -4.84
N ALA A 67 10.23 -8.94 -6.13
CA ALA A 67 10.06 -10.29 -6.65
C ALA A 67 11.09 -11.26 -6.07
N ASP A 68 12.33 -10.83 -5.89
CA ASP A 68 13.39 -11.65 -5.30
C ASP A 68 13.13 -11.96 -3.82
N GLU A 69 12.71 -10.97 -3.03
CA GLU A 69 12.37 -11.19 -1.61
C GLU A 69 11.09 -12.04 -1.45
N ALA A 70 10.12 -11.89 -2.36
CA ALA A 70 8.87 -12.67 -2.31
C ALA A 70 9.08 -14.17 -2.59
N LYS A 71 10.14 -14.59 -3.30
CA LYS A 71 10.43 -16.01 -3.60
C LYS A 71 10.64 -16.85 -2.33
N TYR A 72 11.08 -16.24 -1.24
CA TYR A 72 11.33 -16.95 0.02
C TYR A 72 10.05 -17.17 0.83
N TRP A 73 8.92 -16.63 0.38
CA TRP A 73 7.63 -16.86 1.01
C TRP A 73 6.84 -17.91 0.22
N PRO A 74 6.72 -19.15 0.72
CA PRO A 74 5.77 -20.09 0.11
C PRO A 74 4.38 -19.46 0.16
N GLU A 75 3.70 -19.47 -0.98
CA GLU A 75 2.37 -18.91 -1.15
C GLU A 75 1.45 -19.40 -0.03
N SER A 76 0.84 -18.46 0.70
CA SER A 76 -0.23 -18.71 1.67
C SER A 76 -1.53 -19.04 0.97
#